data_AF-A0A418SXI2-F1
#
_entry.id   AF-A0A418SXI2-F1
#
_cell.length_a   1.000
_cell.length_b   1.000
_cell.length_c   1.000
_cell.angle_alpha   90.00
_cell.angle_beta   90.00
_cell.angle_gamma   90.00
#
_symmetry.space_group_name_H-M   'P 1'
#
loop_
_entity.id
_entity.type
_entity.pdbx_description
1 polymer ?
#
loop_
_entity_poly.entity_id
_entity_poly.type
_entity_poly.pdbx_seq_one_letter_code
_entity_poly.pdbx_strand_id
1 'polypeptide(L)'
;MTTLSDSIAVLCTKHQHQHYPESLKLEAIRLHVDEGWSYSKITDHLGVHDKDRVKVWIRKYREKGAAAFEDRRGDPHRVETEQERELRRLYLEVDVLKKWLQILNREG
;
A
#
# COMPACT_ATOMS: atom_id res chain seq x y z
N MET A 1 45.61 -9.95 -24.10
CA MET A 1 45.50 -8.63 -23.45
C MET A 1 44.02 -8.33 -23.29
N THR A 2 43.42 -8.81 -22.22
CA THR A 2 42.00 -8.59 -21.91
C THR A 2 41.84 -7.19 -21.35
N THR A 3 41.22 -6.30 -22.13
CA THR A 3 40.93 -4.93 -21.72
C THR A 3 39.92 -4.94 -20.58
N LEU A 4 40.26 -4.25 -19.48
CA LEU A 4 39.44 -4.01 -18.27
C LEU A 4 38.05 -3.38 -18.52
N SER A 5 37.66 -3.17 -19.78
CA SER A 5 36.39 -2.57 -20.20
C SER A 5 35.22 -3.56 -20.21
N ASP A 6 35.47 -4.86 -20.36
CA ASP A 6 34.37 -5.84 -20.46
C ASP A 6 33.78 -6.21 -19.08
N SER A 7 34.45 -5.83 -17.99
CA SER A 7 34.02 -6.11 -16.61
C SER A 7 33.03 -5.09 -16.03
N ILE A 8 32.74 -3.98 -16.71
CA ILE A 8 31.87 -2.91 -16.18
C ILE A 8 30.39 -3.10 -16.59
N ALA A 9 30.11 -3.96 -17.57
CA ALA A 9 28.76 -4.16 -18.10
C ALA A 9 27.98 -5.33 -17.46
N VAL A 10 28.40 -5.84 -16.28
CA VAL A 10 27.58 -6.79 -15.52
C VAL A 10 26.47 -6.02 -14.78
N LEU A 11 25.35 -5.86 -15.50
CA LEU A 11 23.98 -5.86 -14.98
C LEU A 11 23.57 -4.73 -14.01
N CYS A 12 23.64 -3.49 -14.46
CA CYS A 12 22.67 -2.49 -13.96
C CYS A 12 21.35 -2.69 -14.72
N THR A 13 20.62 -3.76 -14.40
CA THR A 13 19.27 -4.00 -14.92
C THR A 13 18.36 -2.89 -14.42
N LYS A 14 17.98 -1.96 -15.31
CA LYS A 14 17.06 -0.88 -14.99
C LYS A 14 15.72 -1.49 -14.57
N HIS A 15 15.46 -1.57 -13.26
CA HIS A 15 14.15 -1.97 -12.73
C HIS A 15 13.13 -0.89 -13.08
N GLN A 16 12.43 -1.07 -14.19
CA GLN A 16 11.30 -0.21 -14.55
C GLN A 16 10.15 -0.50 -13.58
N HIS A 17 9.67 0.56 -12.91
CA HIS A 17 8.53 0.47 -12.01
C HIS A 17 7.24 0.36 -12.83
N GLN A 18 6.90 -0.85 -13.27
CA GLN A 18 5.61 -1.11 -13.91
C GLN A 18 4.48 -0.95 -12.89
N HIS A 19 3.50 -0.11 -13.22
CA HIS A 19 2.25 -0.02 -12.49
C HIS A 19 1.30 -1.08 -13.02
N TYR A 20 0.89 -1.99 -12.13
CA TYR A 20 -0.15 -2.97 -12.42
C TYR A 20 -1.44 -2.50 -11.76
N PRO A 21 -2.57 -2.48 -12.49
CA PRO A 21 -3.87 -2.15 -11.92
C PRO A 21 -4.27 -3.19 -10.87
N GLU A 22 -5.13 -2.80 -9.93
CA GLU A 22 -5.64 -3.68 -8.89
C GLU A 22 -6.32 -4.92 -9.49
N SER A 23 -7.14 -4.75 -10.53
CA SER A 23 -7.84 -5.84 -11.22
C SER A 23 -6.89 -6.95 -11.70
N LEU A 24 -5.75 -6.59 -12.27
CA LEU A 24 -4.76 -7.56 -12.75
C LEU A 24 -4.12 -8.33 -11.58
N LYS A 25 -3.86 -7.66 -10.46
CA LYS A 25 -3.31 -8.31 -9.26
C LYS A 25 -4.30 -9.30 -8.66
N LEU A 26 -5.58 -8.92 -8.60
CA LEU A 26 -6.65 -9.77 -8.10
C LEU A 26 -6.87 -10.98 -9.02
N GLU A 27 -6.80 -10.81 -10.33
CA GLU A 27 -6.90 -11.93 -11.27
C GLU A 27 -5.73 -12.92 -11.11
N ALA A 28 -4.51 -12.42 -10.93
CA ALA A 28 -3.36 -13.26 -10.62
C ALA A 28 -3.56 -14.09 -9.34
N ILE A 29 -4.21 -13.51 -8.32
CA ILE A 29 -4.53 -14.19 -7.07
C ILE A 29 -5.62 -15.23 -7.29
N ARG A 30 -6.69 -14.91 -8.03
CA ARG A 30 -7.79 -15.84 -8.37
C ARG A 30 -7.27 -17.09 -9.07
N LEU A 31 -6.44 -16.92 -10.10
CA LEU A 31 -5.81 -18.02 -10.83
C LEU A 31 -4.94 -18.91 -9.93
N HIS A 32 -4.25 -18.33 -8.95
CA HIS A 32 -3.44 -19.11 -8.02
C HIS A 32 -4.27 -19.85 -6.96
N VAL A 33 -5.24 -19.16 -6.35
CA VAL A 33 -6.00 -19.67 -5.21
C VAL A 33 -7.09 -20.65 -5.65
N ASP A 34 -7.82 -20.32 -6.71
CA ASP A 34 -8.99 -21.10 -7.15
C ASP A 34 -8.59 -22.20 -8.13
N GLU A 35 -7.71 -21.86 -9.08
CA GLU A 35 -7.32 -22.79 -10.15
C GLU A 35 -5.96 -23.48 -9.90
N GLY A 36 -5.24 -23.10 -8.84
CA GLY A 36 -3.98 -23.72 -8.46
C GLY A 36 -2.81 -23.45 -9.42
N TRP A 37 -2.88 -22.38 -10.22
CA TRP A 37 -1.84 -22.10 -11.22
C TRP A 37 -0.50 -21.74 -10.56
N SER A 38 0.59 -22.17 -11.18
CA SER A 38 1.94 -21.80 -10.75
C SER A 38 2.24 -20.33 -11.10
N TYR A 39 3.17 -19.72 -10.35
CA TYR A 39 3.54 -18.32 -10.59
C TYR A 39 4.04 -18.07 -12.02
N SER A 40 4.80 -19.00 -12.59
CA SER A 40 5.30 -18.88 -13.98
C SER A 40 4.14 -18.93 -14.99
N LYS A 41 3.16 -19.81 -14.79
CA LYS A 41 2.00 -19.89 -15.67
C LYS A 41 1.17 -18.59 -15.62
N ILE A 42 1.06 -17.99 -14.44
CA ILE A 42 0.35 -16.72 -14.23
C ILE A 42 1.11 -15.56 -14.89
N THR A 43 2.44 -15.51 -14.78
CA THR A 43 3.23 -14.45 -15.44
C THR A 43 3.11 -14.51 -16.95
N ASP A 44 3.17 -15.71 -17.52
CA ASP A 44 3.05 -15.91 -18.97
C ASP A 44 1.66 -15.53 -19.47
N HIS A 45 0.63 -15.87 -18.70
CA HIS A 45 -0.77 -15.58 -19.05
C HIS A 45 -1.13 -14.10 -18.94
N LEU A 46 -0.68 -13.42 -17.88
CA LEU A 46 -1.02 -12.02 -17.60
C LEU A 46 0.01 -11.01 -18.13
N GLY A 47 1.07 -11.48 -18.81
CA GLY A 47 2.15 -10.62 -19.31
C GLY A 47 2.94 -9.92 -18.20
N VAL A 48 2.99 -10.50 -17.01
CA VAL A 48 3.76 -9.95 -15.88
C VAL A 48 5.21 -10.38 -16.03
N HIS A 49 6.12 -9.42 -16.14
CA HIS A 49 7.53 -9.71 -16.42
C HIS A 49 8.23 -10.53 -15.32
N ASP A 50 7.80 -10.40 -14.07
CA ASP A 50 8.51 -10.94 -12.92
C ASP A 50 7.58 -11.75 -12.00
N LYS A 51 7.88 -13.04 -11.83
CA LYS A 51 7.15 -13.98 -10.97
C LYS A 51 7.21 -13.61 -9.49
N ASP A 52 8.26 -12.92 -9.07
CA ASP A 52 8.38 -12.50 -7.67
C ASP A 52 7.35 -11.42 -7.33
N ARG A 53 6.87 -10.65 -8.33
CA ARG A 53 5.73 -9.73 -8.13
C ARG A 53 4.45 -10.48 -7.80
N VAL A 54 4.15 -11.54 -8.54
CA VAL A 54 2.98 -12.40 -8.30
C VAL A 54 3.05 -13.01 -6.90
N LYS A 55 4.24 -13.49 -6.49
CA LYS A 55 4.46 -14.01 -5.13
C LYS A 55 4.21 -12.95 -4.06
N VAL A 56 4.67 -11.72 -4.26
CA VAL A 56 4.40 -10.60 -3.33
C VAL A 56 2.92 -10.28 -3.26
N TRP A 57 2.19 -10.30 -4.39
CA TRP A 57 0.75 -10.05 -4.39
C TRP A 57 0.01 -11.12 -3.58
N ILE A 58 0.32 -12.39 -3.81
CA ILE A 58 -0.33 -13.49 -3.09
C ILE A 58 -0.03 -13.43 -1.59
N ARG A 59 1.19 -13.07 -1.19
CA ARG A 59 1.52 -12.83 0.22
C ARG A 59 0.67 -11.71 0.82
N LYS A 60 0.61 -10.55 0.15
CA LYS A 60 -0.20 -9.39 0.60
C LYS A 60 -1.68 -9.74 0.73
N TYR A 61 -2.20 -10.52 -0.21
CA TYR A 61 -3.58 -11.01 -0.17
C TYR A 61 -3.86 -11.93 1.02
N ARG A 62 -2.92 -12.82 1.38
CA ARG A 62 -3.06 -13.67 2.58
C ARG A 62 -3.06 -12.86 3.88
N GLU A 63 -2.33 -11.75 3.92
CA GLU A 63 -2.22 -10.90 5.12
C GLU A 63 -3.42 -9.94 5.28
N LYS A 64 -3.90 -9.34 4.18
CA LYS A 64 -4.84 -8.20 4.22
C LYS A 64 -6.04 -8.37 3.27
N GLY A 65 -6.15 -9.49 2.57
CA GLY A 65 -7.19 -9.72 1.56
C GLY A 65 -7.10 -8.75 0.38
N ALA A 66 -8.25 -8.47 -0.24
CA ALA A 66 -8.34 -7.52 -1.36
C ALA A 66 -7.94 -6.09 -0.96
N ALA A 67 -8.18 -5.68 0.29
CA ALA A 67 -7.84 -4.35 0.82
C ALA A 67 -6.34 -4.02 0.76
N ALA A 68 -5.48 -5.02 0.52
CA ALA A 68 -4.06 -4.83 0.29
C ALA A 68 -3.73 -4.09 -1.01
N PHE A 69 -4.67 -4.05 -1.97
CA PHE A 69 -4.50 -3.48 -3.30
C PHE A 69 -5.34 -2.26 -3.59
N GLU A 70 -6.23 -1.90 -2.65
CA GLU A 70 -6.99 -0.65 -2.69
C GLU A 70 -6.07 0.54 -2.93
N ASP A 71 -6.42 1.33 -3.94
CA ASP A 71 -5.74 2.59 -4.18
C ASP A 71 -6.19 3.64 -3.17
N ARG A 72 -5.41 3.82 -2.11
CA ARG A 72 -5.66 4.83 -1.06
C ARG A 72 -5.05 6.19 -1.38
N ARG A 73 -4.62 6.42 -2.62
CA ARG A 73 -4.10 7.73 -3.04
C ARG A 73 -5.25 8.74 -3.07
N GLY A 74 -5.19 9.75 -2.20
CA GLY A 74 -6.15 10.85 -2.18
C GLY A 74 -7.38 10.65 -1.29
N ASP A 75 -7.44 9.61 -0.44
CA ASP A 75 -8.57 9.37 0.46
C ASP A 75 -8.56 10.31 1.68
N PRO A 76 -9.51 11.27 1.80
CA PRO A 76 -9.62 12.17 2.95
C PRO A 76 -10.20 11.50 4.22
N HIS A 77 -10.77 10.30 4.09
CA HIS A 77 -11.50 9.56 5.13
C HIS A 77 -10.83 8.23 5.50
N ARG A 78 -9.50 8.16 5.35
CA ARG A 78 -8.68 7.09 5.92
C ARG A 78 -9.12 6.78 7.35
N VAL A 79 -9.27 5.50 7.66
CA VAL A 79 -9.61 4.99 9.01
C VAL A 79 -8.76 5.72 10.05
N GLU A 80 -9.45 6.50 10.89
CA GLU A 80 -8.81 7.29 11.93
C GLU A 80 -8.21 6.35 12.98
N THR A 81 -6.91 6.47 13.16
CA THR A 81 -6.15 5.71 14.14
C THR A 81 -6.58 6.10 15.56
N GLU A 82 -6.34 5.22 16.53
CA GLU A 82 -6.67 5.48 17.94
C GLU A 82 -6.06 6.79 18.44
N GLN A 83 -4.84 7.09 18.02
CA GLN A 83 -4.10 8.29 18.37
C GLN A 83 -4.74 9.55 17.77
N GLU A 84 -5.22 9.47 16.52
CA GLU A 84 -5.93 10.57 15.86
C GLU A 84 -7.28 10.84 16.57
N ARG A 85 -7.96 9.80 17.05
CA ARG A 85 -9.17 9.93 17.89
C ARG A 85 -8.89 10.60 19.23
N GLU A 86 -7.82 10.21 19.92
CA GLU A 86 -7.48 10.81 21.22
C GLU A 86 -7.11 12.30 21.09
N LEU A 87 -6.38 12.67 20.04
CA LEU A 87 -6.10 14.07 19.75
C LEU A 87 -7.38 14.87 19.56
N ARG A 88 -8.33 14.34 18.78
CA ARG A 88 -9.64 14.98 18.56
C ARG A 88 -10.39 15.19 19.88
N ARG A 89 -10.38 14.18 20.77
CA ARG A 89 -10.99 14.27 22.10
C ARG A 89 -10.38 15.41 22.92
N LEU A 90 -9.05 15.45 23.02
CA LEU A 90 -8.33 16.46 23.81
C LEU A 90 -8.55 17.88 23.28
N TYR A 91 -8.59 18.05 21.95
CA TYR A 91 -8.87 19.35 21.35
C TYR A 91 -10.28 19.85 21.70
N LEU A 92 -11.28 18.97 21.67
CA LEU A 92 -12.64 19.31 22.07
C LEU A 92 -12.71 19.66 23.56
N GLU A 93 -12.02 18.91 24.41
CA GLU A 93 -11.96 19.18 25.84
C GLU A 93 -11.39 20.57 26.12
N VAL A 94 -10.26 20.93 25.48
CA VAL A 94 -9.66 22.26 25.60
C VAL A 94 -10.60 23.35 25.10
N ASP A 95 -11.29 23.14 23.98
CA ASP A 95 -12.23 24.13 23.42
C ASP A 95 -13.40 24.40 24.38
N VAL A 96 -13.97 23.33 24.94
CA VAL A 96 -15.05 23.42 25.93
C VAL A 96 -14.57 24.15 27.17
N LEU A 97 -13.42 23.79 27.74
CA LEU A 97 -12.87 24.45 28.93
C LEU A 97 -12.59 25.93 28.70
N LYS A 98 -12.08 26.31 27.52
CA LYS A 98 -11.87 27.72 27.16
C LYS A 98 -13.19 28.49 27.10
N LYS A 99 -14.25 27.90 26.52
CA LYS A 99 -15.57 28.52 26.47
C LYS A 99 -16.16 28.72 27.87
N TRP A 100 -16.01 27.75 28.77
CA TRP A 100 -16.43 27.89 30.16
C TRP A 100 -15.71 29.02 30.89
N LEU A 101 -14.38 29.10 30.76
CA LEU A 101 -13.59 30.17 31.35
C LEU A 101 -14.05 31.56 30.85
N GLN A 102 -14.38 31.67 29.56
CA GLN A 102 -14.88 32.92 28.99
C GLN A 102 -16.24 33.34 29.56
N ILE A 103 -17.12 32.40 29.88
CA ILE A 103 -18.42 32.69 30.48
C ILE A 103 -18.23 33.18 31.90
N LEU A 104 -17.44 32.47 32.71
CA LEU A 104 -17.16 32.85 34.10
C LEU A 104 -16.51 34.24 34.18
N ASN A 105 -15.59 34.55 33.27
CA ASN A 105 -14.93 35.86 33.21
C ASN A 105 -15.85 37.00 32.72
N ARG A 106 -17.07 36.70 32.24
CA ARG A 106 -18.08 37.70 31.85
C ARG A 106 -19.15 37.91 32.91
N GLU A 107 -19.34 36.93 33.80
CA GLU A 107 -20.33 36.96 34.89
C GLU A 107 -19.77 37.48 36.23
N GLY A 108 -18.44 37.58 36.35
CA GLY A 108 -17.75 38.29 37.44
C GLY A 108 -17.31 39.69 37.04
#